data_AF-A0A1E7HRY7-F1
#
_entry.id   AF-A0A1E7HRY7-F1
#
_cell.length_a   1.000
_cell.length_b   1.000
_cell.length_c   1.000
_cell.angle_alpha   90.00
_cell.angle_beta   90.00
_cell.angle_gamma   90.00
#
_symmetry.space_group_name_H-M   'P 1'
#
loop_
_entity.id
_entity.type
_entity.pdbx_description
1 polymer ?
#
loop_
_entity_poly.entity_id
_entity_poly.type
_entity_poly.pdbx_seq_one_letter_code
_entity_poly.pdbx_strand_id
1 'polypeptide(L)'
;MNSVRVVAQAPDRMPGEVVAGFFFEDQRPMDGAAALLDWRLNGLLSRLLLDGSATGRPGEYILVSNNGKLQTPWILFAGAGILKNLAPFTYRGLIGSVIDDCRRAGFRQVSLCLIKPAGAASDWVEQLAGELALGADGMEIILTLQARVCA
;
A
#
# COMPACT_ATOMS: atom_id res chain seq x y z
N MET A 1 -5.02 20.33 -6.09
CA MET A 1 -6.39 19.85 -5.87
C MET A 1 -6.27 18.73 -4.85
N ASN A 2 -6.52 19.01 -3.57
CA ASN A 2 -6.38 18.02 -2.50
C ASN A 2 -7.61 17.12 -2.58
N SER A 3 -7.44 15.86 -2.93
CA SER A 3 -8.58 14.94 -3.03
C SER A 3 -8.18 13.57 -2.55
N VAL A 4 -8.99 13.03 -1.65
CA VAL A 4 -8.91 11.64 -1.21
C VAL A 4 -10.16 10.94 -1.70
N ARG A 5 -10.00 9.81 -2.39
CA ARG A 5 -11.14 8.99 -2.82
C ARG A 5 -10.87 7.51 -2.59
N VAL A 6 -11.95 6.78 -2.34
CA VAL A 6 -11.93 5.32 -2.25
C VAL A 6 -12.48 4.76 -3.56
N VAL A 7 -11.77 3.78 -4.15
CA VAL A 7 -12.14 3.13 -5.40
C VAL A 7 -12.10 1.61 -5.28
N ALA A 8 -12.94 0.93 -6.05
CA ALA A 8 -12.93 -0.52 -6.20
C ALA A 8 -12.13 -0.92 -7.43
N GLN A 9 -10.80 -0.83 -7.34
CA GLN A 9 -9.88 -1.09 -8.45
C GLN A 9 -8.81 -2.10 -8.03
N ALA A 10 -8.43 -2.99 -8.96
CA ALA A 10 -7.33 -3.92 -8.73
C ALA A 10 -5.99 -3.17 -8.58
N PRO A 11 -5.06 -3.65 -7.72
CA PRO A 11 -3.77 -3.00 -7.46
C PRO A 11 -2.97 -2.64 -8.72
N ASP A 12 -2.95 -3.50 -9.73
CA ASP A 12 -2.24 -3.31 -10.99
C ASP A 12 -2.91 -2.30 -11.95
N ARG A 13 -4.14 -1.89 -11.64
CA ARG A 13 -4.96 -0.93 -12.38
C ARG A 13 -5.19 0.38 -11.62
N MET A 14 -4.55 0.54 -10.47
CA MET A 14 -4.65 1.79 -9.73
C MET A 14 -4.09 2.96 -10.56
N PRO A 15 -4.72 4.14 -10.58
CA PRO A 15 -4.15 5.33 -11.21
C PRO A 15 -3.02 5.90 -10.33
N GLY A 16 -2.26 6.88 -10.79
CA GLY A 16 -1.22 7.51 -9.97
C GLY A 16 0.15 7.55 -10.60
N GLU A 17 1.01 8.32 -9.94
CA GLU A 17 2.45 8.31 -10.17
C GLU A 17 3.10 7.12 -9.45
N VAL A 18 2.52 6.68 -8.33
CA VAL A 18 2.97 5.49 -7.60
C VAL A 18 1.78 4.73 -7.01
N VAL A 19 1.86 3.40 -7.08
CA VAL A 19 0.97 2.50 -6.34
C VAL A 19 1.73 1.83 -5.20
N ALA A 20 1.20 1.93 -3.99
CA ALA A 20 1.78 1.37 -2.78
C ALA A 20 1.03 0.11 -2.35
N GLY A 21 1.77 -0.95 -2.09
CA GLY A 21 1.29 -2.20 -1.49
C GLY A 21 2.02 -2.51 -0.19
N PHE A 22 1.30 -2.98 0.82
CA PHE A 22 1.88 -3.33 2.12
C PHE A 22 2.27 -4.80 2.16
N PHE A 23 3.45 -5.11 2.73
CA PHE A 23 3.92 -6.46 2.97
C PHE A 23 4.36 -6.64 4.43
N PHE A 24 4.26 -7.87 4.94
CA PHE A 24 4.32 -8.15 6.37
C PHE A 24 5.41 -9.17 6.71
N GLU A 25 5.91 -9.15 7.95
CA GLU A 25 6.95 -10.07 8.43
C GLU A 25 6.44 -11.52 8.53
N ASP A 26 5.21 -11.72 8.98
CA ASP A 26 4.61 -13.02 9.33
C ASP A 26 3.65 -13.59 8.27
N GLN A 27 3.61 -12.99 7.08
CA GLN A 27 2.78 -13.43 5.97
C GLN A 27 3.61 -14.14 4.90
N ARG A 28 3.63 -15.47 4.93
CA ARG A 28 4.33 -16.32 3.94
C ARG A 28 3.42 -17.50 3.54
N PRO A 29 3.13 -17.71 2.24
CA PRO A 29 3.46 -16.83 1.10
C PRO A 29 2.79 -15.43 1.23
N MET A 30 3.28 -14.46 0.46
CA MET A 30 2.61 -13.16 0.36
C MET A 30 1.19 -13.31 -0.19
N ASP A 31 0.30 -12.41 0.21
CA ASP A 31 -1.11 -12.37 -0.21
C ASP A 31 -1.56 -10.92 -0.48
N GLY A 32 -2.70 -10.74 -1.12
CA GLY A 32 -3.30 -9.44 -1.41
C GLY A 32 -2.51 -8.59 -2.42
N ALA A 33 -2.49 -7.28 -2.18
CA ALA A 33 -1.91 -6.33 -3.13
C ALA A 33 -0.43 -6.55 -3.39
N ALA A 34 0.37 -6.78 -2.34
CA ALA A 34 1.80 -7.01 -2.50
C ALA A 34 2.08 -8.23 -3.39
N ALA A 35 1.31 -9.31 -3.23
CA ALA A 35 1.44 -10.51 -4.06
C ALA A 35 1.10 -10.23 -5.54
N LEU A 36 0.01 -9.52 -5.82
CA LEU A 36 -0.37 -9.18 -7.19
C LEU A 36 0.67 -8.27 -7.87
N LEU A 37 1.10 -7.22 -7.17
CA LEU A 37 2.11 -6.28 -7.66
C LEU A 37 3.44 -6.99 -7.90
N ASP A 38 3.85 -7.87 -6.99
CA ASP A 38 5.06 -8.67 -7.13
C ASP A 38 4.98 -9.64 -8.32
N TRP A 39 3.82 -10.26 -8.55
CA TRP A 39 3.59 -11.10 -9.72
C TRP A 39 3.74 -10.31 -11.03
N ARG A 40 3.22 -9.07 -11.08
CA ARG A 40 3.45 -8.17 -12.21
C ARG A 40 4.94 -7.85 -12.38
N LEU A 41 5.71 -7.77 -11.29
CA LEU A 41 7.15 -7.55 -11.31
C LEU A 41 8.01 -8.84 -11.45
N ASN A 42 7.40 -9.96 -11.85
CA ASN A 42 8.07 -11.24 -12.04
C ASN A 42 8.78 -11.75 -10.76
N GLY A 43 8.18 -11.52 -9.59
CA GLY A 43 8.65 -12.05 -8.31
C GLY A 43 9.83 -11.29 -7.71
N LEU A 44 10.00 -10.00 -8.04
CA LEU A 44 11.09 -9.19 -7.50
C LEU A 44 11.07 -9.11 -5.97
N LEU A 45 9.93 -8.76 -5.37
CA LEU A 45 9.78 -8.71 -3.92
C LEU A 45 9.93 -10.10 -3.31
N SER A 46 9.36 -11.14 -3.94
CA SER A 46 9.56 -12.52 -3.49
C SER A 46 11.05 -12.90 -3.43
N ARG A 47 11.86 -12.52 -4.41
CA ARG A 47 13.31 -12.76 -4.38
C ARG A 47 13.98 -12.01 -3.24
N LEU A 48 13.67 -10.73 -3.05
CA LEU A 48 14.20 -9.93 -1.93
C LEU A 48 13.82 -10.50 -0.55
N LEU A 49 12.64 -11.10 -0.43
CA LEU A 49 12.23 -11.77 0.81
C LEU A 49 12.97 -13.10 1.02
N LEU A 50 13.23 -13.85 -0.06
CA LEU A 50 13.94 -15.13 0.00
C LEU A 50 15.44 -14.96 0.26
N ASP A 51 16.04 -13.90 -0.26
CA ASP A 51 17.47 -13.59 -0.05
C ASP A 51 17.74 -12.81 1.25
N GLY A 52 16.69 -12.38 1.95
CA GLY A 52 16.79 -11.66 3.23
C GLY A 52 17.09 -10.17 3.09
N SER A 53 17.11 -9.62 1.87
CA SER A 53 17.27 -8.19 1.60
C SER A 53 16.03 -7.39 1.96
N ALA A 54 14.88 -8.05 2.06
CA ALA A 54 13.62 -7.50 2.53
C ALA A 54 13.01 -8.34 3.66
N THR A 55 12.34 -7.70 4.61
CA THR A 55 11.76 -8.39 5.78
C THR A 55 10.28 -8.10 6.00
N GLY A 56 9.83 -6.89 5.68
CA GLY A 56 8.46 -6.42 5.92
C GLY A 56 8.33 -5.56 7.17
N ARG A 57 9.44 -5.06 7.72
CA ARG A 57 9.43 -4.22 8.93
C ARG A 57 8.86 -2.83 8.65
N PRO A 58 8.22 -2.17 9.64
CA PRO A 58 7.78 -0.79 9.48
C PRO A 58 8.96 0.13 9.12
N GLY A 59 8.75 1.03 8.17
CA GLY A 59 9.78 1.94 7.64
C GLY A 59 10.68 1.33 6.56
N GLU A 60 10.46 0.06 6.19
CA GLU A 60 11.12 -0.57 5.05
C GLU A 60 10.38 -0.19 3.75
N TYR A 61 11.11 0.36 2.77
CA TYR A 61 10.56 0.80 1.50
C TYR A 61 11.36 0.24 0.32
N ILE A 62 10.64 -0.35 -0.63
CA ILE A 62 11.22 -0.83 -1.90
C ILE A 62 10.47 -0.15 -3.03
N LEU A 63 11.13 0.79 -3.70
CA LEU A 63 10.58 1.52 -4.83
C LEU A 63 11.10 0.91 -6.13
N VAL A 64 10.20 0.53 -7.03
CA VAL A 64 10.53 -0.17 -8.27
C VAL A 64 9.85 0.51 -9.45
N SER A 65 10.58 0.71 -10.54
CA SER A 65 10.00 1.18 -11.80
C SER A 65 9.12 0.09 -12.42
N ASN A 66 7.96 0.49 -12.94
CA ASN A 66 7.08 -0.39 -13.69
C ASN A 66 7.78 -0.99 -14.91
N ASN A 67 7.48 -2.26 -15.20
CA ASN A 67 7.98 -3.01 -16.36
C ASN A 67 6.97 -3.06 -17.53
N GLY A 68 6.01 -2.13 -17.55
CA GLY A 68 4.94 -2.04 -18.54
C GLY A 68 3.68 -2.84 -18.23
N LYS A 69 3.61 -3.52 -17.07
CA LYS A 69 2.45 -4.37 -16.69
C LYS A 69 1.47 -3.70 -15.73
N LEU A 70 1.78 -2.50 -15.24
CA LEU A 70 0.92 -1.71 -14.35
C LEU A 70 0.50 -0.39 -15.02
N GLN A 71 -0.56 0.23 -14.50
CA GLN A 71 -1.00 1.55 -14.95
C GLN A 71 -0.14 2.71 -14.40
N THR A 72 0.46 2.55 -13.21
CA THR A 72 1.36 3.55 -12.61
C THR A 72 2.81 3.35 -13.05
N PRO A 73 3.63 4.42 -13.13
CA PRO A 73 5.05 4.29 -13.47
C PRO A 73 5.89 3.71 -12.32
N TRP A 74 5.46 3.85 -11.07
CA TRP A 74 6.18 3.33 -9.90
C TRP A 74 5.31 2.40 -9.04
N ILE A 75 6.00 1.45 -8.40
CA ILE A 75 5.46 0.58 -7.37
C ILE A 75 6.27 0.81 -6.09
N LEU A 76 5.59 1.03 -4.98
CA LEU A 76 6.19 1.10 -3.65
C LEU A 76 5.71 -0.08 -2.81
N PHE A 77 6.63 -0.95 -2.40
CA PHE A 77 6.34 -1.91 -1.34
C PHE A 77 6.71 -1.29 0.00
N ALA A 78 5.75 -1.21 0.91
CA ALA A 78 5.93 -0.67 2.26
C ALA A 78 5.81 -1.78 3.31
N GLY A 79 6.84 -1.97 4.12
CA GLY A 79 6.82 -2.92 5.22
C GLY A 79 5.85 -2.46 6.31
N ALA A 80 4.99 -3.36 6.76
CA ALA A 80 3.90 -3.07 7.70
C ALA A 80 4.00 -3.84 9.03
N GLY A 81 5.13 -4.50 9.26
CA GLY A 81 5.40 -5.28 10.46
C GLY A 81 4.61 -6.58 10.51
N ILE A 82 4.16 -6.95 11.71
CA ILE A 82 3.44 -8.19 11.97
C ILE A 82 1.95 -7.99 11.69
N LEU A 83 1.40 -8.69 10.71
CA LEU A 83 0.00 -8.62 10.30
C LEU A 83 -0.95 -8.97 11.44
N LYS A 84 -0.61 -9.99 12.25
CA LYS A 84 -1.41 -10.37 13.43
C LYS A 84 -1.53 -9.26 14.48
N ASN A 85 -0.57 -8.34 14.50
CA ASN A 85 -0.53 -7.20 15.42
C ASN A 85 -1.06 -5.91 14.76
N LEU A 86 -1.60 -5.99 13.54
CA LEU A 86 -2.05 -4.83 12.80
C LEU A 86 -3.37 -4.29 13.37
N ALA A 87 -3.25 -3.42 14.37
CA ALA A 87 -4.38 -2.70 14.92
C ALA A 87 -4.81 -1.55 13.98
N PRO A 88 -6.10 -1.17 13.97
CA PRO A 88 -6.59 -0.06 13.15
C PRO A 88 -5.82 1.25 13.37
N PHE A 89 -5.52 1.59 14.63
CA PHE A 89 -4.80 2.83 14.97
C PHE A 89 -3.35 2.83 14.46
N THR A 90 -2.59 1.75 14.70
CA THR A 90 -1.21 1.64 14.22
C THR A 90 -1.13 1.62 12.70
N TYR A 91 -2.12 1.01 12.04
CA TYR A 91 -2.16 0.98 10.58
C TYR A 91 -2.45 2.36 9.98
N ARG A 92 -3.34 3.16 10.58
CA ARG A 92 -3.56 4.56 10.19
C ARG A 92 -2.26 5.37 10.26
N GLY A 93 -1.50 5.24 11.35
CA GLY A 93 -0.20 5.92 11.51
C GLY A 93 0.83 5.50 10.45
N LEU A 94 0.89 4.20 10.13
CA LEU A 94 1.74 3.70 9.05
C LEU A 94 1.33 4.31 7.69
N ILE A 95 0.03 4.30 7.36
CA ILE A 95 -0.50 4.87 6.11
C ILE A 95 -0.14 6.35 5.99
N GLY A 96 -0.31 7.12 7.07
CA GLY A 96 0.12 8.52 7.13
C GLY A 96 1.61 8.69 6.83
N SER A 97 2.46 7.85 7.45
CA SER A 97 3.91 7.87 7.22
C SER A 97 4.27 7.57 5.76
N VAL A 98 3.63 6.57 5.12
CA VAL A 98 3.83 6.27 3.70
C VAL A 98 3.43 7.46 2.82
N ILE A 99 2.30 8.11 3.11
CA ILE A 99 1.84 9.29 2.36
C ILE A 99 2.84 10.43 2.50
N ASP A 100 3.32 10.68 3.71
CA ASP A 100 4.30 11.74 3.99
C ASP A 100 5.63 11.48 3.26
N ASP A 101 6.12 10.24 3.27
CA ASP A 101 7.34 9.88 2.56
C ASP A 101 7.17 9.95 1.04
N CYS A 102 6.01 9.53 0.50
CA CYS A 102 5.69 9.74 -0.91
C CYS A 102 5.66 11.23 -1.28
N ARG A 103 5.08 12.08 -0.42
CA ARG A 103 5.04 13.53 -0.62
C ARG A 103 6.46 14.11 -0.63
N ARG A 104 7.31 13.69 0.30
CA ARG A 104 8.73 14.11 0.39
C ARG A 104 9.55 13.63 -0.81
N ALA A 105 9.21 12.48 -1.37
CA ALA A 105 9.80 11.96 -2.61
C ALA A 105 9.32 12.73 -3.87
N GLY A 106 8.36 13.64 -3.74
CA GLY A 106 7.86 14.50 -4.82
C GLY A 106 6.63 13.96 -5.54
N PHE A 107 6.04 12.85 -5.09
CA PHE A 107 4.80 12.32 -5.67
C PHE A 107 3.62 13.22 -5.30
N ARG A 108 2.77 13.49 -6.31
CA ARG A 108 1.55 14.29 -6.18
C ARG A 108 0.28 13.45 -6.32
N GLN A 109 0.36 12.28 -6.94
CA GLN A 109 -0.76 11.37 -7.09
C GLN A 109 -0.36 9.96 -6.64
N VAL A 110 -0.91 9.52 -5.52
CA VAL A 110 -0.52 8.26 -4.87
C VAL A 110 -1.73 7.35 -4.68
N SER A 111 -1.57 6.11 -5.10
CA SER A 111 -2.52 5.04 -4.82
C SER A 111 -2.03 4.15 -3.70
N LEU A 112 -2.90 3.83 -2.74
CA LEU A 112 -2.61 2.91 -1.65
C LEU A 112 -3.57 1.73 -1.70
N CYS A 113 -3.00 0.52 -1.76
CA CYS A 113 -3.74 -0.73 -1.69
C CYS A 113 -3.76 -1.21 -0.24
N LEU A 114 -4.88 -1.02 0.42
CA LEU A 114 -5.07 -1.28 1.84
C LEU A 114 -5.68 -2.66 2.08
N ILE A 115 -5.38 -3.23 3.23
CA ILE A 115 -6.14 -4.37 3.77
C ILE A 115 -7.06 -3.87 4.89
N LYS A 116 -8.15 -4.56 5.16
CA LYS A 116 -8.97 -4.26 6.34
C LYS A 116 -8.30 -4.86 7.59
N PRO A 117 -7.86 -4.06 8.58
CA PRO A 117 -7.30 -4.62 9.80
C PRO A 117 -8.39 -5.36 10.59
N ALA A 118 -7.98 -6.39 11.33
CA ALA A 118 -8.90 -7.17 12.15
C ALA A 118 -9.57 -6.25 13.21
N GLY A 119 -10.89 -6.41 13.40
CA GLY A 119 -11.65 -5.59 14.33
C GLY A 119 -11.99 -4.17 13.84
N ALA A 120 -11.61 -3.78 12.61
CA ALA A 120 -12.06 -2.51 12.04
C ALA A 120 -13.54 -2.52 11.66
N ALA A 121 -14.19 -1.36 11.85
CA ALA A 121 -15.56 -1.11 11.41
C ALA A 121 -15.72 -1.28 9.88
N SER A 122 -16.95 -1.45 9.40
CA SER A 122 -17.25 -1.59 7.97
C SER A 122 -16.86 -0.37 7.15
N ASP A 123 -16.97 0.82 7.76
CA ASP A 123 -16.70 2.13 7.18
C ASP A 123 -15.28 2.65 7.48
N TRP A 124 -14.37 1.77 7.92
CA TRP A 124 -13.02 2.17 8.36
C TRP A 124 -12.22 2.88 7.26
N VAL A 125 -12.36 2.46 6.01
CA VAL A 125 -11.62 3.06 4.88
C VAL A 125 -12.20 4.42 4.51
N GLU A 126 -13.50 4.62 4.65
CA GLU A 126 -14.19 5.89 4.48
C GLU A 126 -13.80 6.88 5.59
N GLN A 127 -13.73 6.42 6.84
CA GLN A 127 -13.22 7.22 7.96
C GLN A 127 -11.75 7.63 7.74
N LEU A 128 -10.91 6.69 7.31
CA LEU A 128 -9.51 6.98 6.95
C LEU A 128 -9.43 8.00 5.81
N ALA A 129 -10.26 7.86 4.78
CA ALA A 129 -10.28 8.82 3.68
C ALA A 129 -10.64 10.24 4.15
N GLY A 130 -11.61 10.36 5.06
CA GLY A 130 -12.00 11.62 5.68
C GLY A 130 -10.86 12.26 6.49
N GLU A 131 -10.15 11.45 7.30
CA GLU A 131 -8.98 11.91 8.07
C GLU A 131 -7.85 12.39 7.16
N LEU A 132 -7.50 11.61 6.14
CA LEU A 132 -6.44 11.96 5.19
C LEU A 132 -6.78 13.22 4.38
N ALA A 133 -8.06 13.44 4.06
CA ALA A 133 -8.50 14.61 3.31
C ALA A 133 -8.21 15.94 4.05
N LEU A 134 -8.18 15.92 5.39
CA LEU A 134 -7.85 17.09 6.20
C LEU A 134 -6.37 17.49 6.08
N GLY A 135 -5.49 16.57 5.66
CA GLY A 135 -4.03 16.77 5.55
C GLY A 135 -3.45 16.50 4.15
N ALA A 136 -4.29 16.41 3.11
CA ALA A 136 -3.89 16.01 1.77
C ALA A 136 -3.13 17.11 0.98
N ASP A 137 -2.35 17.97 1.65
CA ASP A 137 -1.62 19.13 1.13
C ASP A 137 -1.04 18.97 -0.29
N GLY A 138 -1.75 19.47 -1.30
CA GLY A 138 -1.35 19.44 -2.70
C GLY A 138 -1.36 18.06 -3.36
N MET A 139 -1.81 17.02 -2.66
CA MET A 139 -1.66 15.62 -3.01
C MET A 139 -3.00 14.96 -3.26
N GLU A 140 -3.07 14.17 -4.32
CA GLU A 140 -4.20 13.30 -4.63
C GLU A 140 -3.90 11.90 -4.09
N ILE A 141 -4.81 11.40 -3.25
CA ILE A 141 -4.67 10.10 -2.59
C ILE A 141 -5.84 9.21 -3.03
N ILE A 142 -5.52 8.04 -3.54
CA ILE A 142 -6.49 7.09 -4.07
C ILE A 142 -6.38 5.81 -3.26
N LEU A 143 -7.41 5.45 -2.53
CA LEU A 143 -7.43 4.29 -1.65
C LEU A 143 -8.21 3.17 -2.33
N THR A 144 -7.74 1.93 -2.18
CA THR A 144 -8.55 0.76 -2.46
C THR A 144 -8.44 -0.24 -1.31
N LEU A 145 -9.56 -0.85 -0.94
CA LEU A 145 -9.59 -1.91 0.07
C LEU A 145 -9.58 -3.26 -0.64
N GLN A 146 -8.59 -4.09 -0.31
CA GLN A 146 -8.44 -5.41 -0.90
C GLN A 146 -9.16 -6.45 -0.03
N ALA A 147 -10.03 -7.23 -0.67
CA ALA A 147 -10.52 -8.47 -0.06
C ALA A 147 -9.33 -9.44 0.02
N ARG A 148 -9.08 -10.02 1.19
CA ARG A 148 -8.13 -11.13 1.28
C ARG A 148 -8.70 -12.28 0.47
N VAL A 149 -7.89 -12.88 -0.39
CA VAL A 149 -8.24 -14.20 -0.94
C VAL A 149 -7.91 -15.18 0.17
N CYS A 150 -8.88 -15.45 1.05
CA CYS A 150 -8.77 -16.60 1.93
C CYS A 150 -8.74 -17.84 1.03
N ALA A 151 -7.58 -18.48 0.94
CA ALA A 151 -7.48 -19.86 0.47
C ALA A 151 -8.00 -20.81 1.55
#